data_AF-A0A2V9VF72-F1
#
_entry.id   AF-A0A2V9VF72-F1
#
_cell.length_a   1.000
_cell.length_b   1.000
_cell.length_c   1.000
_cell.angle_alpha   90.00
_cell.angle_beta   90.00
_cell.angle_gamma   90.00
#
_symmetry.space_group_name_H-M   'P 1'
#
loop_
_entity.id
_entity.type
_entity.pdbx_description
1 polymer ?
#
loop_
_entity_poly.entity_id
_entity_poly.type
_entity_poly.pdbx_seq_one_letter_code
_entity_poly.pdbx_strand_id
1 'polypeptide(L)'
;GAGAYEVGEESALMESLEGKRGIPRIRPPFPAVVGLWGGPTVINNAETLASVPHIMMGGAEWYAKIGTPKNGGTRLFCLSGNLEKPGVYELPMGYNLRKMIYDVGGGIPNGRQLKAVVPGGSSTPILLPEEIDVPMDF
;
A
#
# COMPACT_ATOMS: atom_id res chain seq x y z
N GLY A 1 -12.36 -4.40 -15.39
CA GLY A 1 -12.23 -3.03 -14.86
C GLY A 1 -12.91 -2.05 -15.80
N ALA A 2 -13.42 -0.93 -15.28
CA ALA A 2 -14.15 0.09 -16.05
C ALA A 2 -14.12 1.49 -15.39
N GLY A 3 -13.02 1.85 -14.71
CA GLY A 3 -12.86 3.17 -14.07
C GLY A 3 -13.53 3.35 -12.71
N ALA A 4 -13.98 2.27 -12.06
CA ALA A 4 -14.54 2.28 -10.71
C ALA A 4 -13.44 2.14 -9.64
N TYR A 5 -13.44 2.99 -8.61
CA TYR A 5 -12.50 2.89 -7.49
C TYR A 5 -12.88 1.75 -6.55
N GLU A 6 -14.18 1.55 -6.35
CA GLU A 6 -14.76 0.53 -5.48
C GLU A 6 -14.42 -0.90 -5.90
N VAL A 7 -14.14 -1.15 -7.19
CA VAL A 7 -13.70 -2.47 -7.67
C VAL A 7 -12.24 -2.79 -7.31
N GLY A 8 -11.57 -1.91 -6.59
CA GLY A 8 -10.34 -2.25 -5.86
C GLY A 8 -10.59 -3.06 -4.59
N GLU A 9 -11.82 -3.06 -4.05
CA GLU A 9 -12.20 -3.94 -2.94
C GLU A 9 -12.30 -5.39 -3.45
N GLU A 10 -11.79 -6.32 -2.64
CA GLU A 10 -11.61 -7.74 -2.99
C GLU A 10 -12.87 -8.40 -3.58
N SER A 11 -14.03 -8.21 -2.96
CA SER A 11 -15.27 -8.84 -3.40
C SER A 11 -15.95 -8.12 -4.56
N ALA A 12 -15.86 -6.78 -4.59
CA ALA A 12 -16.30 -5.98 -5.74
C ALA A 12 -15.47 -6.28 -7.00
N LEU A 13 -14.16 -6.55 -6.84
CA LEU A 13 -13.29 -6.99 -7.92
C LEU A 13 -13.79 -8.31 -8.52
N MET A 14 -14.15 -9.29 -7.69
CA MET A 14 -14.71 -10.56 -8.16
C MET A 14 -16.02 -10.36 -8.91
N GLU A 15 -16.95 -9.56 -8.37
CA GLU A 15 -18.20 -9.25 -9.08
C GLU A 15 -17.93 -8.62 -10.46
N SER A 16 -16.97 -7.68 -10.53
CA SER A 16 -16.56 -7.09 -11.80
C SER A 16 -15.94 -8.11 -12.77
N LEU A 17 -15.11 -9.04 -12.27
CA LEU A 17 -14.53 -10.13 -13.06
C LEU A 17 -15.59 -11.12 -13.57
N GLU A 18 -16.66 -11.32 -12.80
CA GLU A 18 -17.82 -12.14 -13.19
C GLU A 18 -18.77 -11.43 -14.17
N GLY A 19 -18.43 -10.21 -14.61
CA GLY A 19 -19.23 -9.43 -15.55
C GLY A 19 -20.44 -8.76 -14.91
N LYS A 20 -20.50 -8.69 -13.58
CA LYS A 20 -21.56 -8.04 -12.80
C LYS A 20 -21.15 -6.63 -12.42
N ARG A 21 -22.10 -5.90 -11.82
CA ARG A 21 -21.82 -4.59 -11.22
C ARG A 21 -20.95 -4.80 -9.98
N GLY A 22 -19.90 -3.98 -9.83
CA GLY A 22 -18.89 -4.09 -8.76
C GLY A 22 -19.39 -3.70 -7.37
N ILE A 23 -20.47 -4.33 -6.90
CA ILE A 23 -21.00 -4.13 -5.55
C ILE A 23 -20.33 -5.16 -4.63
N PRO A 24 -19.70 -4.76 -3.51
CA PRO A 24 -19.10 -5.69 -2.57
C PRO A 24 -20.10 -6.75 -2.08
N ARG A 25 -19.63 -7.98 -1.91
CA ARG A 25 -20.39 -9.07 -1.29
C ARG A 25 -20.38 -8.93 0.23
N ILE A 26 -21.52 -9.21 0.86
CA ILE A 26 -21.59 -9.33 2.33
C ILE A 26 -20.81 -10.58 2.75
N ARG A 27 -19.93 -10.43 3.74
CA ARG A 27 -19.23 -11.55 4.39
C ARG A 27 -20.07 -12.04 5.57
N PRO A 28 -20.22 -13.36 5.83
CA PRO A 28 -19.72 -14.53 5.07
C PRO A 28 -20.58 -14.91 3.84
N PRO A 29 -20.05 -15.72 2.88
CA PRO A 29 -18.78 -16.46 2.89
C PRO A 29 -17.54 -15.61 2.51
N PHE A 30 -16.36 -16.05 2.93
CA PHE A 30 -15.08 -15.42 2.57
C PHE A 30 -14.57 -15.93 1.21
N PRO A 31 -13.86 -15.08 0.41
CA PRO A 31 -13.38 -15.44 -0.92
C PRO A 31 -12.45 -16.67 -0.95
N ALA A 32 -11.66 -16.86 0.11
CA ALA A 32 -10.77 -18.02 0.26
C ALA A 32 -11.53 -19.36 0.28
N VAL A 33 -12.83 -19.36 0.60
CA VAL A 33 -13.69 -20.55 0.58
C VAL A 33 -14.60 -20.53 -0.64
N VAL A 34 -15.28 -19.40 -0.88
CA VAL A 34 -16.21 -19.21 -2.01
C VAL A 34 -15.96 -17.82 -2.61
N GLY A 35 -15.12 -17.77 -3.63
CA GLY A 35 -14.69 -16.55 -4.31
C GLY A 35 -15.19 -16.47 -5.74
N LEU A 36 -14.26 -16.36 -6.68
CA LEU A 36 -14.50 -16.16 -8.11
C LEU A 36 -15.19 -17.39 -8.70
N TRP A 37 -16.35 -17.18 -9.34
CA TRP A 37 -17.19 -18.23 -9.92
C TRP A 37 -17.55 -19.35 -8.93
N GLY A 38 -17.59 -19.04 -7.63
CA GLY A 38 -17.89 -19.99 -6.56
C GLY A 38 -16.72 -20.89 -6.14
N GLY A 39 -15.54 -20.71 -6.74
CA GLY A 39 -14.34 -21.47 -6.37
C GLY A 39 -13.52 -20.82 -5.25
N PRO A 40 -12.73 -21.58 -4.49
CA PRO A 40 -11.76 -21.04 -3.54
C PRO A 40 -10.78 -20.09 -4.24
N THR A 41 -10.70 -18.84 -3.78
CA THR A 41 -9.90 -17.80 -4.45
C THR A 41 -9.03 -17.05 -3.45
N VAL A 42 -7.73 -17.02 -3.69
CA VAL A 42 -6.78 -16.20 -2.92
C VAL A 42 -6.52 -14.92 -3.70
N ILE A 43 -6.81 -13.78 -3.09
CA ILE A 43 -6.66 -12.45 -3.70
C ILE A 43 -5.52 -11.73 -2.97
N ASN A 44 -4.56 -11.23 -3.73
CA ASN A 44 -3.42 -10.48 -3.21
C ASN A 44 -3.19 -9.23 -4.07
N ASN A 45 -2.62 -8.18 -3.46
CA ASN A 45 -2.12 -7.04 -4.21
C ASN A 45 -0.95 -7.48 -5.11
N ALA A 46 -0.77 -6.80 -6.25
CA ALA A 46 0.33 -7.05 -7.17
C ALA A 46 1.71 -6.94 -6.49
N GLU A 47 1.91 -5.96 -5.62
CA GLU A 47 3.15 -5.78 -4.86
C GLU A 47 3.43 -6.98 -3.94
N THR A 48 2.41 -7.49 -3.26
CA THR A 48 2.53 -8.70 -2.44
C THR A 48 3.01 -9.89 -3.26
N LEU A 49 2.39 -10.14 -4.42
CA LEU A 49 2.81 -11.24 -5.30
C LEU A 49 4.21 -11.02 -5.89
N ALA A 50 4.57 -9.78 -6.24
CA ALA A 50 5.87 -9.42 -6.75
C ALA A 50 7.01 -9.63 -5.73
N SER A 51 6.70 -9.57 -4.42
CA SER A 51 7.68 -9.87 -3.37
C SER A 51 8.00 -11.37 -3.23
N VAL A 52 7.09 -12.26 -3.66
CA VAL A 52 7.22 -13.72 -3.44
C VAL A 52 8.49 -14.31 -4.06
N PRO A 53 8.87 -14.01 -5.32
CA PRO A 53 10.13 -14.50 -5.89
C PRO A 53 11.35 -14.08 -5.07
N HIS A 54 11.41 -12.84 -4.58
CA HIS A 54 12.51 -12.36 -3.75
C HIS A 54 12.58 -13.11 -2.41
N ILE A 55 11.43 -13.37 -1.78
CA ILE A 55 11.36 -14.16 -0.55
C ILE A 55 11.82 -15.61 -0.80
N MET A 56 11.41 -16.22 -1.92
CA MET A 56 11.80 -17.59 -2.26
C MET A 56 13.30 -17.73 -2.57
N MET A 57 13.88 -16.75 -3.26
CA MET A 57 15.30 -16.77 -3.63
C MET A 57 16.22 -16.35 -2.48
N GLY A 58 15.83 -15.35 -1.67
CA GLY A 58 16.64 -14.81 -0.58
C GLY A 58 16.39 -15.47 0.79
N GLY A 59 15.27 -16.20 0.93
CA GLY A 59 14.83 -16.81 2.17
C GLY A 59 13.95 -15.88 3.02
N ALA A 60 12.99 -16.48 3.73
CA ALA A 60 12.03 -15.74 4.55
C ALA A 60 12.68 -14.94 5.68
N GLU A 61 13.70 -15.49 6.33
CA GLU A 61 14.40 -14.82 7.43
C GLU A 61 15.16 -13.57 6.94
N TRP A 62 15.76 -13.63 5.76
CA TRP A 62 16.43 -12.47 5.16
C TRP A 62 15.42 -11.36 4.87
N TYR A 63 14.30 -11.68 4.22
CA TYR A 63 13.29 -10.68 3.90
C TYR A 63 12.65 -10.09 5.16
N ALA A 64 12.36 -10.92 6.17
CA ALA A 64 11.77 -10.50 7.43
C ALA A 64 12.70 -9.64 8.30
N LYS A 65 14.03 -9.72 8.10
CA LYS A 65 15.02 -8.84 8.78
C LYS A 65 15.04 -7.43 8.20
N ILE A 66 14.51 -7.21 7.01
CA ILE A 66 14.33 -5.88 6.44
C ILE A 66 13.10 -5.25 7.12
N GLY A 67 13.21 -4.00 7.57
CA GLY A 67 12.09 -3.29 8.20
C GLY A 67 11.97 -3.49 9.72
N THR A 68 10.76 -3.37 10.26
CA THR A 68 10.51 -3.40 11.73
C THR A 68 9.98 -4.77 12.18
N PRO A 69 10.09 -5.11 13.49
CA PRO A 69 9.54 -6.36 14.01
C PRO A 69 8.05 -6.50 13.66
N LYS A 70 7.64 -7.64 13.12
CA LYS A 70 6.29 -7.96 12.61
C LYS A 70 5.87 -7.25 11.30
N ASN A 71 6.63 -6.27 10.83
CA ASN A 71 6.41 -5.58 9.56
C ASN A 71 7.67 -5.70 8.70
N GLY A 72 7.99 -6.93 8.29
CA GLY A 72 9.19 -7.24 7.52
C GLY A 72 9.05 -6.91 6.03
N GLY A 73 10.18 -6.71 5.37
CA GLY A 73 10.28 -6.47 3.93
C GLY A 73 10.39 -4.99 3.53
N THR A 74 10.27 -4.76 2.24
CA THR A 74 10.21 -3.44 1.62
C THR A 74 8.80 -3.10 1.17
N ARG A 75 8.57 -1.81 0.90
CA ARG A 75 7.35 -1.31 0.28
C ARG A 75 7.67 -0.25 -0.76
N LEU A 76 6.87 -0.24 -1.82
CA LEU A 76 6.86 0.79 -2.85
C LEU A 76 6.05 1.99 -2.35
N PHE A 77 6.74 3.03 -1.88
CA PHE A 77 6.14 4.28 -1.46
C PHE A 77 5.99 5.23 -2.64
N CYS A 78 4.75 5.61 -2.93
CA CYS A 78 4.41 6.59 -3.94
C CYS A 78 4.40 8.01 -3.34
N LEU A 79 5.56 8.68 -3.38
CA LEU A 79 5.70 10.08 -2.97
C LEU A 79 5.09 10.95 -4.07
N SER A 80 3.90 11.48 -3.82
CA SER A 80 3.13 12.26 -4.78
C SER A 80 2.74 13.62 -4.22
N GLY A 81 2.16 14.47 -5.08
CA GLY A 81 1.73 15.82 -4.70
C GLY A 81 2.87 16.82 -4.76
N ASN A 82 2.88 17.75 -3.79
CA ASN A 82 3.71 18.94 -3.81
C ASN A 82 5.06 18.72 -3.13
N LEU A 83 5.91 17.93 -3.79
CA LEU A 83 7.28 17.61 -3.39
C LEU A 83 8.26 18.03 -4.50
N GLU A 84 9.52 18.31 -4.14
CA GLU A 84 10.61 18.55 -5.13
C GLU A 84 10.94 17.25 -5.90
N LYS A 85 10.94 16.14 -5.16
CA LYS A 85 11.30 14.75 -5.46
C LYS A 85 10.19 13.74 -5.80
N PRO A 86 9.06 14.03 -6.48
CA PRO A 86 7.96 13.07 -6.57
C PRO A 86 8.37 11.82 -7.35
N GLY A 87 7.89 10.65 -6.92
CA GLY A 87 8.26 9.37 -7.53
C GLY A 87 7.81 8.16 -6.74
N VAL A 88 8.16 6.99 -7.24
CA VAL A 88 7.98 5.71 -6.54
C VAL A 88 9.34 5.27 -6.02
N TYR A 89 9.42 5.06 -4.71
CA TYR A 89 10.65 4.69 -4.03
C TYR A 89 10.42 3.39 -3.24
N GLU A 90 11.29 2.41 -3.45
CA GLU A 90 11.31 1.21 -2.61
C GLU A 90 12.10 1.51 -1.33
N LEU A 91 11.43 1.46 -0.18
CA LEU A 91 12.04 1.69 1.13
C LEU A 91 11.67 0.55 2.08
N PRO A 92 12.49 0.29 3.13
CA PRO A 92 12.14 -0.66 4.17
C PRO A 92 10.82 -0.30 4.86
N MET A 93 10.03 -1.29 5.24
CA MET A 93 8.89 -1.08 6.13
C MET A 93 9.34 -0.39 7.43
N GLY A 94 8.51 0.53 7.94
CA GLY A 94 8.83 1.34 9.11
C GLY A 94 9.80 2.50 8.85
N TYR A 95 10.15 2.78 7.59
CA TYR A 95 10.92 3.98 7.25
C TYR A 95 10.18 5.24 7.72
N ASN A 96 10.90 6.18 8.34
CA ASN A 96 10.29 7.35 8.97
C ASN A 96 9.67 8.31 7.93
N LEU A 97 8.43 8.75 8.16
CA LEU A 97 7.67 9.60 7.22
C LEU A 97 8.34 10.96 7.00
N ARG A 98 8.85 11.62 8.05
CA ARG A 98 9.60 12.88 7.92
C ARG A 98 10.81 12.70 7.01
N LYS A 99 11.62 11.67 7.24
CA LYS A 99 12.78 11.37 6.39
C LYS A 99 12.36 11.08 4.95
N MET A 100 11.25 10.38 4.76
CA MET A 100 10.74 10.12 3.42
C MET A 100 10.38 11.42 2.69
N ILE A 101 9.74 12.37 3.36
CA ILE A 101 9.36 13.66 2.76
C ILE A 101 10.59 14.52 2.44
N TYR A 102 11.51 14.69 3.40
CA TYR A 102 12.60 15.66 3.28
C TYR A 102 13.87 15.08 2.66
N ASP A 103 14.28 13.86 3.03
CA ASP A 103 15.54 13.27 2.57
C ASP A 103 15.37 12.60 1.21
N VAL A 104 14.26 11.88 1.00
CA VAL A 104 13.96 11.17 -0.26
C VAL A 104 13.20 12.09 -1.22
N GLY A 105 12.10 12.67 -0.77
CA GLY A 105 11.23 13.56 -1.54
C GLY A 105 11.76 14.98 -1.74
N GLY A 106 12.91 15.34 -1.15
CA GLY A 106 13.53 16.65 -1.32
C GLY A 106 12.78 17.83 -0.66
N GLY A 107 11.75 17.56 0.13
CA GLY A 107 10.95 18.59 0.81
C GLY A 107 9.93 19.28 -0.10
N ILE A 108 9.41 20.41 0.38
CA ILE A 108 8.32 21.14 -0.27
C ILE A 108 8.87 22.21 -1.23
N PRO A 109 8.33 22.33 -2.45
CA PRO A 109 8.88 23.24 -3.44
C PRO A 109 8.95 24.70 -3.00
N ASN A 110 10.03 25.38 -3.44
CA ASN A 110 10.32 26.79 -3.18
C ASN A 110 10.57 27.13 -1.71
N GLY A 111 11.14 26.19 -0.93
CA GLY A 111 11.45 26.40 0.49
C GLY A 111 10.22 26.61 1.37
N ARG A 112 9.04 26.19 0.90
CA ARG A 112 7.80 26.25 1.68
C ARG A 112 7.82 25.21 2.80
N GLN A 113 6.90 25.37 3.73
CA GLN A 113 6.71 24.42 4.83
C GLN A 113 5.61 23.42 4.49
N LEU A 114 5.75 22.21 5.02
CA LEU A 114 4.68 21.21 4.98
C LEU A 114 3.47 21.75 5.74
N LYS A 115 2.27 21.57 5.19
CA LYS A 115 1.02 21.90 5.87
C LYS A 115 0.24 20.66 6.30
N ALA A 116 0.28 19.61 5.50
CA ALA A 116 -0.46 18.38 5.70
C ALA A 116 0.10 17.28 4.77
N VAL A 117 -0.02 16.03 5.18
CA VAL A 117 0.30 14.85 4.36
C VAL A 117 -0.74 13.75 4.58
N VAL A 118 -1.01 12.95 3.54
CA VAL A 118 -1.87 11.77 3.61
C VAL A 118 -0.99 10.53 3.50
N PRO A 119 -0.77 9.76 4.57
CA PRO A 119 0.26 8.72 4.61
C PRO A 119 -0.12 7.43 3.86
N GLY A 120 -1.41 7.08 3.74
CA GLY A 120 -1.86 5.79 3.19
C GLY A 120 -3.10 5.90 2.30
N GLY A 121 -3.15 6.93 1.45
CA GLY A 121 -4.28 7.19 0.56
C GLY A 121 -5.52 7.75 1.26
N SER A 122 -6.63 7.87 0.54
CA SER A 122 -7.85 8.54 1.01
C SER A 122 -8.54 7.86 2.20
N SER A 123 -8.13 6.65 2.55
CA SER A 123 -8.60 5.89 3.71
C SER A 123 -7.84 6.19 5.01
N THR A 124 -6.84 7.08 4.98
CA THR A 124 -6.06 7.47 6.17
C THR A 124 -6.35 8.91 6.61
N PRO A 125 -6.29 9.20 7.92
CA PRO A 125 -6.31 10.57 8.41
C PRO A 125 -5.18 11.42 7.82
N ILE A 126 -5.41 12.72 7.74
CA ILE A 126 -4.38 13.69 7.39
C ILE A 126 -3.47 13.87 8.61
N LEU A 127 -2.15 13.86 8.40
CA LEU A 127 -1.15 14.18 9.41
C LEU A 127 -0.61 15.60 9.24
N LEU A 128 -0.42 16.28 10.37
CA LEU A 128 0.19 17.60 10.48
C LEU A 128 1.73 17.51 10.61
N PRO A 129 2.47 18.62 10.39
CA PRO A 129 3.94 18.61 10.42
C PRO A 129 4.59 18.13 11.72
N GLU A 130 3.87 18.19 12.84
CA GLU A 130 4.28 17.69 14.15
C GLU A 130 4.03 16.18 14.33
N GLU A 131 3.19 15.57 13.49
CA GLU A 131 2.78 14.16 13.57
C GLU A 131 3.57 13.24 12.62
N ILE A 132 4.44 13.80 11.77
CA ILE A 132 5.17 13.02 10.74
C ILE A 132 6.45 12.34 11.25
N ASP A 133 6.81 12.52 12.53
CA ASP A 133 7.94 11.78 13.12
C ASP A 133 7.50 10.39 13.58
N VAL A 134 7.00 9.61 12.62
CA VAL A 134 6.42 8.28 12.82
C VAL A 134 7.01 7.29 11.82
N PRO A 135 7.17 6.01 12.19
CA PRO A 135 7.50 4.96 11.23
C PRO A 135 6.33 4.72 10.27
N MET A 136 6.63 4.47 9.00
CA MET A 136 5.64 4.03 8.01
C MET A 136 5.46 2.51 8.08
N ASP A 137 4.73 2.05 9.09
CA ASP A 137 4.28 0.67 9.25
C ASP A 137 2.75 0.59 9.51
N PHE A 138 2.23 -0.62 9.75
CA PHE A 138 0.79 -0.91 9.94
C PHE A 138 0.34 -0.79 11.40
#